data_AF-A0A6N8W5R4-F1
#
_entry.id   AF-A0A6N8W5R4-F1
#
_cell.length_a   1.000
_cell.length_b   1.000
_cell.length_c   1.000
_cell.angle_alpha   90.00
_cell.angle_beta   90.00
_cell.angle_gamma   90.00
#
_symmetry.space_group_name_H-M   'P 1'
#
loop_
_entity.id
_entity.type
_entity.pdbx_description
1 polymer ?
#
loop_
_entity_poly.entity_id
_entity_poly.type
_entity_poly.pdbx_seq_one_letter_code
_entity_poly.pdbx_strand_id
1 'polypeptide(L)'
;MEILQLVDQLEQTLNRGWRMPFSPSLMVNSEECLRLIDQMRISIPSAIKESERMITERDRILSDAQARAEQIVAHAEQQAIQIVSED
;
A
#
# COMPACT_ATOMS: atom_id res chain seq x y z
N MET A 1 -7.19 -5.36 2.76
CA MET A 1 -8.52 -6.00 2.77
C MET A 1 -9.39 -5.47 3.91
N GLU A 2 -8.83 -5.20 5.10
CA GLU A 2 -9.61 -4.71 6.24
C GLU A 2 -10.34 -3.37 6.00
N ILE A 3 -9.72 -2.40 5.30
CA ILE A 3 -10.36 -1.11 5.03
C ILE A 3 -11.62 -1.24 4.18
N LEU A 4 -11.59 -2.09 3.14
CA LEU A 4 -12.76 -2.32 2.29
C LEU A 4 -13.89 -2.95 3.10
N GLN A 5 -13.58 -3.90 3.98
CA GLN A 5 -14.57 -4.51 4.87
C GLN A 5 -15.18 -3.50 5.86
N LEU A 6 -14.36 -2.59 6.40
CA LEU A 6 -14.87 -1.52 7.26
C LEU A 6 -15.82 -0.59 6.50
N VAL A 7 -15.47 -0.26 5.25
CA VAL A 7 -16.30 0.58 4.38
C VAL A 7 -17.62 -0.12 4.06
N ASP A 8 -17.56 -1.40 3.69
CA ASP A 8 -18.75 -2.22 3.42
C ASP A 8 -19.65 -2.33 4.65
N GLN A 9 -19.06 -2.47 5.85
CA GLN A 9 -19.82 -2.50 7.10
C GLN A 9 -20.51 -1.16 7.38
N LEU A 10 -19.80 -0.04 7.19
CA LEU A 10 -20.40 1.29 7.35
C LEU A 10 -21.54 1.50 6.35
N GLU A 11 -21.34 1.11 5.09
CA GLU A 11 -22.38 1.17 4.07
C GLU A 11 -23.60 0.33 4.45
N GLN A 12 -23.41 -0.88 4.97
CA GLN A 12 -24.51 -1.72 5.46
C GLN A 12 -25.24 -1.08 6.64
N THR A 13 -24.52 -0.51 7.61
CA THR A 13 -25.11 0.18 8.77
C THR A 13 -25.93 1.39 8.32
N LEU A 14 -25.45 2.15 7.33
CA LEU A 14 -26.21 3.23 6.71
C LEU A 14 -27.45 2.71 5.97
N ASN A 15 -27.32 1.65 5.15
CA ASN A 15 -28.44 1.09 4.39
C ASN A 15 -29.55 0.48 5.28
N ARG A 16 -29.20 0.02 6.49
CA ARG A 16 -30.17 -0.43 7.51
C ARG A 16 -30.89 0.72 8.23
N GLY A 17 -30.40 1.95 8.07
CA GLY A 17 -31.00 3.14 8.67
C GLY A 17 -32.42 3.39 8.16
N TRP A 18 -33.25 3.98 9.02
CA TRP A 18 -34.61 4.33 8.63
C TRP A 18 -34.61 5.70 7.95
N ARG A 19 -35.02 5.75 6.67
CA ARG A 19 -35.29 7.02 5.97
C ARG A 19 -36.51 7.71 6.57
N MET A 20 -36.35 8.97 6.93
CA MET A 20 -37.43 9.77 7.51
C MET A 20 -38.41 10.20 6.41
N PRO A 21 -39.73 10.01 6.57
CA PRO A 21 -40.70 10.51 5.61
C PRO A 21 -40.65 12.04 5.59
N PHE A 22 -40.82 12.64 4.41
CA PHE A 22 -40.77 14.09 4.17
C PHE A 22 -39.41 14.77 4.44
N SER A 23 -38.33 13.99 4.61
CA SER A 23 -36.96 14.52 4.78
C SER A 23 -35.94 13.67 4.00
N PRO A 24 -34.85 14.27 3.47
CA PRO A 24 -33.73 13.50 2.94
C PRO A 24 -32.89 12.81 4.03
N SER A 25 -33.17 13.05 5.32
CA SER A 25 -32.40 12.52 6.44
C SER A 25 -32.60 11.01 6.65
N LEU A 26 -31.50 10.35 7.04
CA LEU A 26 -31.43 8.94 7.38
C LEU A 26 -31.14 8.81 8.88
N MET A 27 -32.00 8.09 9.59
CA MET A 27 -31.79 7.81 11.01
C MET A 27 -30.94 6.54 11.15
N VAL A 28 -29.79 6.67 11.81
CA VAL A 28 -28.80 5.60 11.96
C VAL A 28 -28.34 5.52 13.41
N ASN A 29 -27.75 4.39 13.80
CA ASN A 29 -27.04 4.29 15.06
C ASN A 29 -25.72 5.05 14.94
N SER A 30 -25.69 6.26 15.52
CA SER A 30 -24.52 7.14 15.47
C SER A 30 -23.31 6.54 16.17
N GLU A 31 -23.50 5.78 17.26
CA GLU A 31 -22.40 5.16 18.00
C GLU A 31 -21.70 4.09 17.16
N GLU A 32 -22.46 3.25 16.47
CA GLU A 32 -21.92 2.22 15.58
C GLU A 32 -21.16 2.85 14.40
N CYS A 33 -21.72 3.88 13.77
CA CYS A 33 -21.07 4.60 12.67
C CYS A 33 -19.76 5.26 13.12
N LEU A 34 -19.76 5.93 14.28
CA LEU A 34 -18.58 6.59 14.83
C LEU A 34 -17.46 5.59 15.15
N ARG A 35 -17.79 4.42 15.71
CA ARG A 35 -16.79 3.36 15.95
C ARG A 35 -16.14 2.88 14.65
N LEU A 36 -16.94 2.63 13.61
CA LEU A 36 -16.42 2.20 12.31
C LEU A 36 -15.49 3.27 11.71
N ILE A 37 -15.89 4.55 11.79
CA ILE A 37 -15.08 5.68 11.34
C ILE A 37 -13.75 5.76 12.12
N ASP A 38 -13.76 5.61 13.44
CA ASP A 38 -12.53 5.64 14.23
C ASP A 38 -11.60 4.46 13.90
N GLN A 39 -12.16 3.28 13.64
CA GLN A 39 -11.37 2.13 13.21
C GLN A 39 -10.75 2.33 11.81
N MET A 40 -11.47 2.95 10.88
CA MET A 40 -10.92 3.37 9.59
C MET A 40 -9.79 4.39 9.78
N ARG A 41 -9.96 5.37 10.67
CA ARG A 41 -8.93 6.40 10.92
C ARG A 41 -7.62 5.84 11.46
N ILE A 42 -7.66 4.70 12.16
CA ILE A 42 -6.46 4.04 12.67
C ILE A 42 -5.84 3.13 11.60
N SER A 43 -6.67 2.38 10.87
CA SER A 43 -6.21 1.37 9.91
C SER A 43 -5.76 1.93 8.56
N ILE A 44 -6.37 3.01 8.08
CA ILE A 44 -6.02 3.62 6.79
C ILE A 44 -4.58 4.16 6.78
N PRO A 45 -4.16 5.00 7.75
CA PRO A 45 -2.82 5.57 7.72
C PRO A 45 -1.73 4.50 7.86
N SER A 46 -1.96 3.46 8.66
CA SER A 46 -0.99 2.37 8.83
C SER A 46 -0.83 1.55 7.55
N ALA A 47 -1.92 1.22 6.87
CA ALA A 47 -1.89 0.49 5.60
C ALA A 47 -1.20 1.28 4.48
N ILE A 48 -1.45 2.60 4.39
CA ILE A 48 -0.77 3.47 3.43
C ILE A 48 0.72 3.51 3.73
N LYS A 49 1.11 3.76 4.98
CA LYS A 49 2.52 3.82 5.39
C LYS A 49 3.27 2.53 5.10
N GLU A 50 2.63 1.39 5.33
CA GLU A 50 3.22 0.09 5.03
C GLU A 50 3.40 -0.12 3.52
N SER A 51 2.43 0.31 2.72
CA SER A 51 2.52 0.27 1.26
C SER A 51 3.64 1.16 0.73
N GLU A 52 3.79 2.38 1.26
CA GLU A 52 4.88 3.30 0.92
C GLU A 52 6.26 2.71 1.26
N ARG A 53 6.39 2.07 2.43
CA ARG A 53 7.62 1.36 2.82
C ARG A 53 7.94 0.23 1.86
N MET A 54 6.95 -0.57 1.48
CA MET A 54 7.14 -1.68 0.55
C MET A 54 7.59 -1.20 -0.83
N ILE A 55 7.01 -0.10 -1.32
CA ILE A 55 7.42 0.52 -2.58
C ILE A 55 8.87 1.02 -2.48
N THR A 56 9.21 1.69 -1.39
CA THR A 56 10.57 2.21 -1.16
C THR A 56 11.58 1.07 -1.10
N GLU A 57 11.28 -0.03 -0.40
CA GLU A 57 12.19 -1.17 -0.31
C GLU A 57 12.33 -1.89 -1.66
N ARG A 58 11.25 -2.02 -2.42
CA ARG A 58 11.32 -2.55 -3.79
C ARG A 58 12.29 -1.72 -4.64
N ASP A 59 12.17 -0.40 -4.60
CA ASP A 59 13.02 0.49 -5.39
C ASP A 59 14.48 0.39 -4.95
N ARG A 60 14.73 0.25 -3.65
CA ARG A 60 16.06 -0.02 -3.09
C ARG A 60 16.65 -1.34 -3.61
N ILE A 61 15.87 -2.42 -3.58
CA ILE A 61 16.28 -3.75 -4.07
C ILE A 61 16.63 -3.68 -5.56
N LEU A 62 15.80 -3.00 -6.36
CA LEU A 62 16.04 -2.84 -7.80
C LEU A 62 17.33 -2.05 -8.06
N SER A 63 17.55 -0.96 -7.33
CA SER A 63 18.78 -0.18 -7.44
C SER A 63 20.02 -1.00 -7.06
N ASP A 64 19.96 -1.74 -5.96
CA ASP A 64 21.07 -2.60 -5.51
C ASP A 64 21.35 -3.72 -6.53
N ALA A 65 20.32 -4.30 -7.14
CA ALA A 65 20.46 -5.31 -8.18
C ALA A 65 21.09 -4.74 -9.46
N GLN A 66 20.66 -3.55 -9.88
CA GLN A 66 21.21 -2.85 -11.05
C GLN A 66 22.70 -2.55 -10.85
N ALA A 67 23.07 -1.98 -9.70
CA ALA A 67 24.47 -1.68 -9.38
C ALA A 67 25.35 -2.94 -9.36
N ARG A 68 24.84 -4.05 -8.82
CA ARG A 68 25.55 -5.34 -8.84
C ARG A 68 25.73 -5.87 -10.27
N ALA A 69 24.70 -5.77 -11.10
CA ALA A 69 24.79 -6.19 -12.50
C ALA A 69 25.86 -5.40 -13.26
N GLU A 70 25.90 -4.07 -13.07
CA GLU A 70 26.93 -3.20 -13.67
C GLU A 70 28.33 -3.56 -13.18
N GLN A 71 28.51 -3.83 -11.88
CA GLN A 71 29.78 -4.28 -11.34
C GLN A 71 30.24 -5.62 -11.93
N ILE A 72 29.32 -6.58 -12.09
CA ILE A 72 29.63 -7.88 -12.67
C ILE A 72 30.08 -7.73 -14.13
N VAL A 73 29.36 -6.91 -14.92
CA VAL A 73 29.72 -6.64 -16.32
C VAL A 73 31.09 -5.96 -16.41
N ALA A 74 31.32 -4.91 -15.63
CA ALA A 74 32.60 -4.20 -15.62
C ALA A 74 33.78 -5.13 -15.24
N HIS A 75 33.58 -6.00 -14.26
CA HIS A 75 34.59 -6.97 -13.86
C HIS A 75 34.86 -8.01 -14.95
N ALA A 76 33.81 -8.51 -15.62
CA ALA A 76 33.95 -9.43 -16.74
C ALA A 76 34.69 -8.79 -17.93
N GLU A 77 34.39 -7.52 -18.24
CA GLU A 77 35.09 -6.75 -19.27
C GLU A 77 36.58 -6.56 -18.93
N GLN A 78 36.89 -6.21 -17.67
CA GLN A 78 38.29 -6.09 -17.22
C GLN A 78 39.05 -7.40 -17.34
N GLN A 79 38.44 -8.52 -16.94
CA GLN A 79 39.04 -9.84 -17.08
C GLN A 79 39.28 -10.21 -18.55
N ALA A 80 38.31 -9.92 -19.43
CA ALA A 80 38.46 -10.17 -20.86
C ALA A 80 39.63 -9.36 -21.46
N ILE A 81 39.79 -8.10 -21.07
CA ILE A 81 40.91 -7.25 -21.51
C ILE A 81 42.25 -7.83 -21.03
N GLN A 82 42.32 -8.26 -19.76
CA GLN A 82 43.54 -8.87 -19.21
C GLN A 82 43.96 -10.11 -20.00
N ILE A 83 43.03 -11.02 -20.28
CA ILE A 83 43.29 -12.26 -21.03
C ILE A 83 43.82 -11.93 -22.43
N VAL A 84 43.21 -10.98 -23.15
CA VAL A 84 43.65 -10.58 -24.50
C VAL A 84 45.01 -9.88 -24.47
N SER A 85 45.37 -9.21 -23.38
CA SER A 85 46.67 -8.54 -23.25
C SER A 85 47.83 -9.46 -22.83
N GLU A 86 47.53 -10.69 -22.37
CA GLU A 86 48.52 -11.70 -21.98
C GLU A 86 48.96 -12.62 -23.14
N ASP A 87 48.27 -12.55 -24.30
CA ASP A 87 48.63 -13.21 -25.57
C ASP A 87 49.45 -12.27 -26.50
#